data_AF-A0A2S6TXB2-F1
#
_entry.id   AF-A0A2S6TXB2-F1
#
_cell.length_a   1.000
_cell.length_b   1.000
_cell.length_c   1.000
_cell.angle_alpha   90.00
_cell.angle_beta   90.00
_cell.angle_gamma   90.00
#
_symmetry.space_group_name_H-M   'P 1'
#
loop_
_entity.id
_entity.type
_entity.pdbx_description
1 polymer ?
#
loop_
_entity_poly.entity_id
_entity_poly.type
_entity_poly.pdbx_seq_one_letter_code
_entity_poly.pdbx_strand_id
1 'polypeptide(L)'
;DPKTDEIVWKYFSKRNPLNFWSPHISGCQRLKSGNTLICEGGKGRIFEVTPSGEIVWEYINPFFGPHPAYTDSEINWVFRAKRYSSDSPQIQNRV
;
A
#
# COMPACT_ATOMS: atom_id res chain seq x y z
N ASP A 1 19.95 -4.18 1.43
CA ASP A 1 20.65 -4.02 2.69
C ASP A 1 21.37 -2.69 2.58
N PRO A 2 21.15 -1.74 3.50
CA PRO A 2 21.75 -0.41 3.40
C PRO A 2 23.28 -0.39 3.46
N LYS A 3 23.93 -1.50 3.83
CA LYS A 3 25.39 -1.63 3.85
C LYS A 3 25.96 -2.18 2.54
N THR A 4 25.18 -3.00 1.84
CA THR A 4 25.64 -3.73 0.63
C THR A 4 24.90 -3.31 -0.64
N ASP A 5 23.89 -2.45 -0.53
CA ASP A 5 22.94 -2.09 -1.58
C ASP A 5 22.16 -3.26 -2.19
N GLU A 6 22.22 -4.45 -1.58
CA GLU A 6 21.54 -5.63 -2.11
C GLU A 6 20.02 -5.54 -1.96
N ILE A 7 19.28 -5.95 -2.98
CA ILE A 7 17.83 -6.09 -2.88
C ILE A 7 17.51 -7.34 -2.06
N VAL A 8 17.25 -7.17 -0.76
CA VAL A 8 16.91 -8.28 0.17
C VAL A 8 15.45 -8.71 0.07
N TRP A 9 14.60 -7.87 -0.52
CA TRP A 9 13.19 -8.18 -0.74
C TRP A 9 12.63 -7.34 -1.87
N LYS A 10 11.77 -7.96 -2.68
CA LYS A 10 11.02 -7.33 -3.74
C LYS A 10 9.66 -8.02 -3.88
N TYR A 11 8.66 -7.26 -4.30
CA TYR A 11 7.33 -7.81 -4.59
C TYR A 11 6.91 -7.43 -6.00
N PHE A 12 6.34 -8.41 -6.70
CA PHE A 12 5.66 -8.23 -7.97
C PHE A 12 4.28 -8.88 -7.87
N SER A 13 3.30 -8.31 -8.55
CA SER A 13 1.98 -8.95 -8.68
C SER A 13 2.13 -10.31 -9.35
N LYS A 14 1.73 -11.38 -8.64
CA LYS A 14 1.80 -12.76 -9.15
C LYS A 14 0.81 -13.02 -10.29
N ARG A 15 -0.31 -12.29 -10.34
CA ARG A 15 -1.36 -12.48 -11.37
C ARG A 15 -1.04 -11.76 -12.67
N ASN A 16 -0.66 -10.49 -12.60
CA ASN A 16 -0.31 -9.70 -13.76
C ASN A 16 0.67 -8.58 -13.33
N PRO A 17 1.95 -8.68 -13.71
CA PRO A 17 2.97 -7.69 -13.37
C PRO A 17 2.65 -6.27 -13.86
N LEU A 18 1.92 -6.14 -14.97
CA LEU A 18 1.54 -4.85 -15.55
C LEU A 18 0.41 -4.16 -14.78
N ASN A 19 -0.34 -4.93 -13.97
CA ASN A 19 -1.51 -4.44 -13.24
C ASN A 19 -1.19 -3.95 -11.82
N PHE A 20 0.08 -3.76 -11.46
CA PHE A 20 0.48 -3.24 -10.15
C PHE A 20 1.37 -2.00 -10.30
N TRP A 21 0.99 -1.13 -11.23
CA TRP A 21 1.64 0.15 -11.48
C TRP A 21 0.73 1.30 -11.06
N SER A 22 1.30 2.30 -10.40
CA SER A 22 0.66 3.58 -10.08
C SER A 22 1.61 4.70 -10.52
N PRO A 23 1.18 5.64 -11.39
CA PRO A 23 2.05 6.69 -11.93
C PRO A 23 2.52 7.70 -10.88
N HIS A 24 1.83 7.77 -9.76
CA HIS A 24 2.03 8.73 -8.69
C HIS A 24 1.57 8.09 -7.38
N ILE A 25 1.80 8.80 -6.27
CA ILE A 25 1.39 8.41 -4.91
C ILE A 25 1.86 7.00 -4.55
N SER A 26 1.24 6.31 -3.59
CA SER A 26 1.64 4.96 -3.13
C SER A 26 2.65 4.95 -1.97
N GLY A 27 2.99 3.75 -1.54
CA GLY A 27 4.01 3.51 -0.52
C GLY A 27 3.99 2.08 -0.01
N CYS A 28 4.96 1.73 0.83
CA CYS A 28 4.95 0.47 1.56
C CYS A 28 5.51 0.67 2.97
N GLN A 29 5.13 -0.23 3.87
CA GLN A 29 5.58 -0.24 5.26
C GLN A 29 5.78 -1.69 5.69
N ARG A 30 7.00 -2.04 6.12
CA ARG A 30 7.26 -3.30 6.82
C ARG A 30 6.65 -3.20 8.22
N LEU A 31 5.87 -4.22 8.60
CA LEU A 31 5.18 -4.30 9.89
C LEU A 31 6.01 -5.11 10.90
N LYS A 32 5.69 -4.98 12.20
CA LYS A 32 6.31 -5.75 13.29
C LYS A 32 6.19 -7.27 13.07
N SER A 33 5.12 -7.73 12.41
CA SER A 33 4.90 -9.15 12.06
C SER A 33 5.86 -9.69 10.98
N GLY A 34 6.61 -8.81 10.31
CA GLY A 34 7.42 -9.16 9.14
C GLY A 34 6.67 -9.04 7.81
N ASN A 35 5.33 -8.93 7.83
CA ASN A 35 4.52 -8.64 6.65
C ASN A 35 4.76 -7.21 6.14
N THR A 36 4.43 -6.96 4.87
CA THR A 36 4.53 -5.63 4.25
C THR A 36 3.14 -5.13 3.90
N LEU A 37 2.75 -3.97 4.44
CA LEU A 37 1.60 -3.22 3.96
C LEU A 37 2.02 -2.43 2.72
N ILE A 38 1.22 -2.49 1.67
CA ILE A 38 1.44 -1.83 0.39
C ILE A 38 0.22 -0.98 0.06
N CYS A 39 0.46 0.26 -0.35
CA CYS A 39 -0.53 1.19 -0.88
C CYS A 39 -0.33 1.30 -2.38
N GLU A 40 -1.22 0.72 -3.19
CA GLU A 40 -1.33 0.93 -4.63
C GLU A 40 -2.22 2.15 -4.87
N GLY A 41 -1.62 3.34 -4.74
CA GLY A 41 -2.38 4.56 -4.54
C GLY A 41 -3.26 4.95 -5.73
N GLY A 42 -2.77 4.75 -6.96
CA GLY A 42 -3.52 5.07 -8.19
C GLY A 42 -4.74 4.18 -8.44
N LYS A 43 -4.89 3.08 -7.69
CA LYS A 43 -6.08 2.21 -7.73
C LYS A 43 -6.89 2.22 -6.44
N GLY A 44 -6.53 3.10 -5.50
CA GLY A 44 -7.15 3.15 -4.18
C GLY A 44 -7.06 1.84 -3.39
N ARG A 45 -6.10 0.98 -3.70
CA ARG A 45 -5.98 -0.36 -3.13
C ARG A 45 -4.87 -0.40 -2.08
N ILE A 46 -5.17 -0.99 -0.93
CA ILE A 46 -4.23 -1.19 0.17
C ILE A 46 -4.26 -2.68 0.50
N PHE A 47 -3.09 -3.31 0.58
CA PHE A 47 -3.04 -4.75 0.84
C PHE A 47 -1.80 -5.11 1.66
N GLU A 48 -1.89 -6.23 2.37
CA GLU A 48 -0.82 -6.76 3.19
C GLU A 48 -0.30 -8.07 2.60
N VAL A 49 1.02 -8.19 2.50
CA VAL A 49 1.68 -9.40 1.99
C VAL A 49 2.62 -10.01 3.02
N THR A 50 2.68 -11.34 3.04
CA THR A 50 3.70 -12.09 3.77
C THR A 50 5.11 -11.84 3.19
N PRO A 51 6.19 -12.24 3.88
CA PRO A 51 7.54 -12.22 3.30
C PRO A 51 7.66 -13.00 1.97
N SER A 52 6.87 -14.07 1.80
CA SER A 52 6.78 -14.86 0.55
C SER A 52 5.89 -14.23 -0.53
N GLY A 53 5.34 -13.04 -0.26
CA GLY A 53 4.51 -12.29 -1.21
C GLY A 53 3.10 -12.86 -1.38
N GLU A 54 2.54 -13.52 -0.37
CA GLU A 54 1.14 -13.93 -0.35
C GLU A 54 0.29 -12.82 0.23
N ILE A 55 -0.81 -12.47 -0.43
CA ILE A 55 -1.75 -11.46 0.06
C ILE A 55 -2.59 -12.09 1.17
N VAL A 56 -2.53 -11.50 2.37
CA VAL A 56 -3.26 -11.97 3.56
C VAL A 56 -4.37 -11.03 4.00
N TRP A 57 -4.38 -9.81 3.48
CA TRP A 57 -5.43 -8.83 3.69
C TRP A 57 -5.48 -7.83 2.54
N GLU A 58 -6.66 -7.33 2.23
CA GLU A 58 -6.89 -6.39 1.14
C GLU A 58 -8.05 -5.46 1.45
N TYR A 59 -7.92 -4.22 1.02
CA TYR A 59 -8.94 -3.19 1.06
C TYR A 59 -8.89 -2.36 -0.21
N ILE A 60 -10.06 -2.01 -0.74
CA ILE A 60 -10.23 -1.11 -1.86
C ILE A 60 -11.04 0.08 -1.35
N ASN A 61 -10.51 1.29 -1.51
CA ASN A 61 -11.22 2.52 -1.16
C ASN A 61 -12.55 2.61 -1.94
N PRO A 62 -13.72 2.56 -1.26
CA PRO A 62 -15.01 2.62 -1.91
C PRO A 62 -15.45 4.06 -2.19
N PHE A 63 -14.71 5.06 -1.72
CA PHE A 63 -15.05 6.47 -1.88
C PHE A 63 -14.40 7.02 -3.15
N PHE A 64 -15.25 7.27 -4.13
CA PHE A 64 -14.91 7.91 -5.39
C PHE A 64 -15.26 9.40 -5.32
N GLY A 65 -14.48 10.22 -6.02
CA GLY A 65 -14.77 11.65 -6.12
C GLY A 65 -14.15 12.30 -7.35
N PRO A 66 -14.56 13.54 -7.66
CA PRO A 66 -14.06 14.27 -8.81
C PRO A 66 -12.59 14.67 -8.61
N HIS A 67 -11.84 14.74 -9.71
CA HIS A 67 -10.46 15.22 -9.70
C HIS A 67 -10.23 16.23 -10.84
N PRO A 68 -9.53 17.36 -10.60
CA PRO A 68 -9.37 18.40 -11.62
C PRO A 68 -8.73 17.92 -12.94
N ALA A 69 -7.87 16.89 -12.88
CA ALA A 69 -7.23 16.31 -14.06
C ALA A 69 -8.06 15.20 -14.75
N TYR A 70 -9.17 14.76 -14.17
CA TYR A 70 -10.03 13.68 -14.69
C TYR A 70 -11.49 14.14 -14.60
N THR A 71 -11.92 14.92 -15.59
CA THR A 71 -13.24 15.57 -15.57
C THR A 71 -14.39 14.63 -15.91
N ASP A 72 -14.10 13.53 -16.60
CA ASP A 72 -15.11 12.57 -17.10
C ASP A 72 -15.19 11.29 -16.24
N SER A 73 -14.47 11.23 -15.13
CA SER A 73 -14.43 10.05 -14.26
C SER A 73 -14.18 10.41 -12.81
N GLU A 74 -14.78 9.68 -11.89
CA GLU A 74 -14.39 9.75 -10.49
C GLU A 74 -13.20 8.83 -10.21
N ILE A 75 -12.38 9.22 -9.25
CA ILE A 75 -11.20 8.46 -8.81
C ILE A 75 -11.30 8.13 -7.32
N ASN A 76 -10.68 7.05 -6.90
CA ASN A 76 -10.64 6.61 -5.50
C ASN A 76 -9.19 6.61 -4.93
N TRP A 77 -8.33 7.46 -5.48
CA TRP A 77 -6.89 7.46 -5.19
C TRP A 77 -6.55 7.63 -3.71
N VAL A 78 -5.48 6.96 -3.28
CA VAL A 78 -4.97 7.01 -1.90
C VAL A 78 -3.52 7.47 -1.89
N PHE A 79 -3.26 8.64 -1.30
CA PHE A 79 -1.91 9.22 -1.24
C PHE A 79 -0.91 8.29 -0.52
N ARG A 80 -1.28 7.83 0.68
CA ARG A 80 -0.46 6.97 1.53
C ARG A 80 -1.33 6.22 2.54
N ALA A 81 -0.91 5.00 2.86
CA ALA A 81 -1.43 4.24 3.99
C ALA A 81 -0.31 3.91 4.98
N LYS A 82 -0.65 3.90 6.28
CA LYS A 82 0.22 3.39 7.35
C LYS A 82 -0.61 2.53 8.28
N ARG A 83 0.00 1.47 8.81
CA ARG A 83 -0.56 0.66 9.88
C ARG A 83 0.28 0.83 11.12
N TYR A 84 -0.39 1.13 12.23
CA TYR A 84 0.20 1.18 13.55
C TYR A 84 -0.28 -0.04 14.33
N SER A 85 0.60 -0.62 15.16
CA SER A 85 0.18 -1.64 16.11
C SER A 85 -0.69 -1.00 17.21
N SER A 86 -1.59 -1.74 17.83
CA SER A 86 -2.50 -1.22 18.85
C SER A 86 -1.77 -0.58 20.05
N ASP A 87 -0.56 -1.03 20.35
CA ASP A 87 0.33 -0.51 21.40
C ASP A 87 1.21 0.67 20.95
N SER A 88 1.12 1.09 19.69
CA SER A 88 2.05 2.05 19.07
C SER A 88 1.86 3.47 19.63
N PRO A 89 2.94 4.20 19.97
CA PRO A 89 2.84 5.55 20.55
C PRO A 89 2.12 6.57 19.65
N GLN A 90 2.10 6.36 18.34
CA GLN A 90 1.42 7.22 17.37
C GLN A 90 -0.11 7.21 17.51
N ILE A 91 -0.68 6.15 18.12
CA ILE A 91 -2.12 6.01 18.34
C ILE A 91 -2.50 5.88 19.81
N GLN A 92 -1.54 5.96 20.74
CA GLN A 92 -1.84 6.01 22.16
C GLN A 92 -2.77 7.18 22.48
N ASN A 93 -3.80 6.91 23.29
CA ASN A 93 -4.87 7.86 23.65
C ASN A 93 -5.75 8.34 22.47
N ARG A 94 -5.74 7.63 21.33
CA ARG A 94 -6.59 7.94 20.16
C ARG A 94 -7.54 6.80 19.77
N VAL A 95 -7.51 5.70 20.53
CA VAL A 95 -8.32 4.49 20.38
C VAL A 95 -8.78 4.04 21.75
#